data_AF-A0A6A5KM08-F1
#
_entry.id   AF-A0A6A5KM08-F1
#
_cell.length_a   1.000
_cell.length_b   1.000
_cell.length_c   1.000
_cell.angle_alpha   90.00
_cell.angle_beta   90.00
_cell.angle_gamma   90.00
#
_symmetry.space_group_name_H-M   'P 1'
#
loop_
_entity.id
_entity.type
_entity.pdbx_description
1 polymer ?
#
loop_
_entity_poly.entity_id
_entity_poly.type
_entity_poly.pdbx_seq_one_letter_code
_entity_poly.pdbx_strand_id
1 'polypeptide(L)'
;MEPTNMDSTINGAETSETRFQTDNSMSRKPQPKQQLSKAMEHMRFAVTVDPIPHTSTPTPPPETSSSLPLQPVEPVEPPENDAYGVPASFAPVRAPPSRSHDASNNQKRSDPFAFGSRYLEEGDNIFEFNAWDHVTVDSTYLAFSEEQYSRQRQEPVSDFDRQRYNAQPEKWWNQFYKNNKTNFFKNRKWLAQEFPILDHVGREHGPPATLLEVGAGAGNTAFPILQASRNKRLKIHACDFSKKAVELIRSHELYDPQFIQADVWDVSASPDPSSPNGGLPPGLEEGTVDVVLMIFIFSALSPTQWDQAVRNVWRVLKPGGQVLFRDYGRGDLAQVRFKKGRYMQENFYVRGDGTRVYFFEQAELERIWAAGGHLNNNNNDDDAEVLQSGVADVESVQTEKPAFEVAHIGVDRRLLVNRQRRLKMYRCWLQAVFRKPGQGSEVPTSTLRQESEEQGRDGDGDGDGELGQEERAGPAAEGDGDGVKV
;
A
#
# COMPACT_ATOMS: atom_id res chain seq x y z
N MET A 1 62.39 -27.72 26.16
CA MET A 1 63.53 -27.06 25.50
C MET A 1 62.96 -26.42 24.24
N GLU A 2 62.22 -25.32 24.44
CA GLU A 2 62.62 -23.92 24.25
C GLU A 2 62.51 -23.47 22.77
N PRO A 3 62.11 -22.21 22.47
CA PRO A 3 62.01 -21.07 23.39
C PRO A 3 60.64 -20.34 23.43
N THR A 4 60.36 -19.80 24.62
CA THR A 4 59.54 -18.63 25.00
C THR A 4 60.31 -17.32 24.66
N ASN A 5 59.80 -16.09 24.58
CA ASN A 5 58.53 -15.40 24.81
C ASN A 5 58.74 -13.99 24.17
N MET A 6 57.72 -13.35 23.62
CA MET A 6 57.61 -11.88 23.64
C MET A 6 56.15 -11.46 23.74
N ASP A 7 56.00 -10.35 24.45
CA ASP A 7 54.85 -9.90 25.22
C ASP A 7 53.81 -9.17 24.37
N SER A 8 52.61 -9.18 24.93
CA SER A 8 51.36 -8.64 24.45
C SER A 8 51.28 -7.11 24.56
N THR A 9 50.72 -6.45 23.55
CA THR A 9 50.08 -5.14 23.72
C THR A 9 48.84 -5.09 22.83
N ILE A 10 47.70 -4.93 23.51
CA ILE A 10 46.34 -4.84 22.99
C ILE A 10 46.16 -3.46 22.34
N ASN A 11 45.66 -3.42 21.10
CA ASN A 11 44.95 -2.27 20.55
C ASN A 11 43.66 -2.78 19.92
N GLY A 12 42.55 -2.57 20.62
CA GLY A 12 41.20 -2.76 20.09
C GLY A 12 40.86 -1.63 19.12
N ALA A 13 40.56 -1.98 17.88
CA ALA A 13 39.96 -1.07 16.93
C ALA A 13 38.44 -1.22 17.02
N GLU A 14 37.78 -0.15 17.47
CA GLU A 14 36.34 0.03 17.40
C GLU A 14 35.86 -0.03 15.95
N THR A 15 35.05 -1.03 15.61
CA THR A 15 34.27 -1.03 14.38
C THR A 15 33.04 -0.15 14.59
N SER A 16 33.10 1.10 14.13
CA SER A 16 31.91 1.95 14.02
C SER A 16 31.03 1.45 12.87
N GLU A 17 29.90 0.82 13.19
CA GLU A 17 28.83 0.53 12.26
C GLU A 17 28.31 1.84 11.62
N THR A 18 28.59 2.04 10.34
CA THR A 18 28.03 3.15 9.56
C THR A 18 26.56 2.88 9.25
N ARG A 19 25.74 3.35 10.18
CA ARG A 19 24.31 3.63 10.11
C ARG A 19 23.86 4.16 8.74
N PHE A 20 22.89 3.45 8.14
CA PHE A 20 22.01 3.81 7.02
C PHE A 20 22.13 5.25 6.49
N GLN A 21 22.89 5.45 5.42
CA GLN A 21 22.74 6.61 4.53
C GLN A 21 21.93 6.22 3.29
N THR A 22 20.74 6.82 3.19
CA THR A 22 19.82 6.66 2.06
C THR A 22 20.10 7.74 1.02
N ASP A 23 20.97 7.44 0.06
CA ASP A 23 21.11 8.28 -1.13
C ASP A 23 20.59 7.53 -2.36
N ASN A 24 19.60 8.14 -3.02
CA ASN A 24 19.02 7.68 -4.28
C ASN A 24 19.71 8.34 -5.49
N SER A 25 20.85 9.01 -5.29
CA SER A 25 21.59 9.73 -6.32
C SER A 25 22.95 9.08 -6.60
N MET A 26 22.97 8.20 -7.60
CA MET A 26 24.18 7.95 -8.38
C MET A 26 23.88 8.21 -9.85
N SER A 27 23.67 9.49 -10.18
CA SER A 27 23.93 10.00 -11.52
C SER A 27 24.68 11.32 -11.38
N ARG A 28 25.99 11.31 -11.68
CA ARG A 28 26.90 12.46 -11.56
C ARG A 28 26.70 13.52 -12.67
N LYS A 29 25.51 13.63 -13.27
CA LYS A 29 25.24 14.65 -14.29
C LYS A 29 24.08 15.55 -13.84
N PRO A 30 24.30 16.88 -13.68
CA PRO A 30 23.22 17.81 -13.40
C PRO A 30 22.27 17.86 -14.60
N GLN A 31 21.03 17.39 -14.43
CA GLN A 31 19.96 17.54 -15.42
C GLN A 31 19.14 18.79 -15.11
N PRO A 32 18.72 19.56 -16.13
CA PRO A 32 17.82 20.70 -15.94
C PRO A 32 16.47 20.21 -15.40
N LYS A 33 15.97 20.87 -14.34
CA LYS A 33 14.65 20.59 -13.76
C LYS A 33 13.57 20.92 -14.79
N GLN A 34 13.00 19.90 -15.43
CA GLN A 34 11.77 20.07 -16.22
C GLN A 34 10.60 20.30 -15.25
N GLN A 35 9.93 21.46 -15.39
CA GLN A 35 8.66 21.73 -14.73
C GLN A 35 7.62 20.73 -15.23
N LEU A 36 7.05 19.95 -14.30
CA LEU A 36 5.84 19.18 -14.56
C LEU A 36 4.67 20.15 -14.80
N SER A 37 3.71 19.77 -15.65
CA SER A 37 2.49 20.57 -15.78
C SER A 37 1.76 20.62 -14.42
N LYS A 38 1.07 21.72 -14.12
CA LYS A 38 0.29 21.91 -12.86
C LYS A 38 -0.66 20.73 -12.54
N ALA A 39 -1.04 19.93 -13.53
CA ALA A 39 -1.89 18.75 -13.36
C ALA A 39 -1.15 17.50 -12.80
N MET A 40 0.19 17.46 -12.86
CA MET A 40 1.01 16.30 -12.51
C MET A 40 1.80 16.44 -11.20
N GLU A 41 1.83 17.63 -10.58
CA GLU A 41 2.48 17.82 -9.26
C GLU A 41 1.87 16.90 -8.20
N HIS A 42 0.55 16.66 -8.26
CA HIS A 42 -0.21 15.99 -7.22
C HIS A 42 0.07 14.49 -7.01
N MET A 43 0.82 13.83 -7.90
CA MET A 43 1.23 12.43 -7.74
C MET A 43 2.63 12.27 -7.14
N ARG A 44 3.55 13.23 -7.34
CA ARG A 44 4.87 13.20 -6.68
C ARG A 44 4.78 13.48 -5.18
N PHE A 45 3.88 14.37 -4.77
CA PHE A 45 3.77 14.80 -3.37
C PHE A 45 3.24 13.74 -2.41
N ALA A 46 2.62 12.65 -2.91
CA ALA A 46 2.30 11.51 -2.05
C ALA A 46 3.57 10.80 -1.53
N VAL A 47 4.74 11.04 -2.14
CA VAL A 47 5.97 10.32 -1.83
C VAL A 47 7.23 11.19 -2.06
N THR A 48 7.31 12.48 -1.69
CA THR A 48 8.62 13.20 -1.55
C THR A 48 8.42 14.61 -0.96
N VAL A 49 9.33 15.03 -0.08
CA VAL A 49 9.48 16.42 0.38
C VAL A 49 10.73 16.97 -0.30
N ASP A 50 10.65 18.13 -0.94
CA ASP A 50 11.80 18.86 -1.51
C ASP A 50 12.03 20.20 -0.79
N PRO A 51 13.27 20.74 -0.81
CA PRO A 51 13.72 21.81 0.08
C PRO A 51 13.40 23.23 -0.41
N ILE A 52 13.35 24.14 0.58
CA ILE A 52 12.89 25.54 0.55
C ILE A 52 13.83 26.43 -0.26
N PRO A 53 13.32 27.32 -1.15
CA PRO A 53 14.01 28.54 -1.54
C PRO A 53 13.60 29.72 -0.64
N HIS A 54 14.59 30.49 -0.18
CA HIS A 54 14.46 31.63 0.72
C HIS A 54 13.64 32.79 0.13
N THR A 55 12.83 33.40 0.99
CA THR A 55 11.93 34.54 0.74
C THR A 55 12.68 35.86 0.59
N SER A 56 12.25 36.70 -0.35
CA SER A 56 12.50 38.15 -0.32
C SER A 56 11.18 38.91 -0.09
N THR A 57 11.20 39.76 0.93
CA THR A 57 10.15 40.66 1.46
C THR A 57 9.48 41.58 0.42
N PRO A 58 8.17 41.91 0.56
CA PRO A 58 7.55 43.01 -0.19
C PRO A 58 7.35 44.28 0.64
N THR A 59 7.54 45.44 -0.01
CA THR A 59 7.25 46.80 0.46
C THR A 59 5.82 47.20 0.01
N PRO A 60 5.04 47.97 0.79
CA PRO A 60 3.65 48.31 0.42
C PRO A 60 3.53 49.66 -0.32
N PRO A 61 2.48 49.88 -1.13
CA PRO A 61 2.01 51.21 -1.50
C PRO A 61 0.61 51.53 -0.93
N PRO A 62 0.18 52.82 -0.97
CA PRO A 62 -0.74 53.40 0.00
C PRO A 62 -2.22 53.42 -0.44
N GLU A 63 -3.06 53.73 0.55
CA GLU A 63 -4.52 53.83 0.53
C GLU A 63 -5.05 54.99 -0.33
N THR A 64 -6.13 54.73 -1.09
CA THR A 64 -7.11 55.76 -1.49
C THR A 64 -8.51 55.17 -1.51
N SER A 65 -9.42 55.87 -0.83
CA SER A 65 -10.85 55.64 -0.72
C SER A 65 -11.64 56.04 -1.97
N SER A 66 -12.56 55.18 -2.44
CA SER A 66 -13.82 55.63 -3.07
C SER A 66 -14.85 54.51 -3.13
N SER A 67 -16.06 54.83 -2.70
CA SER A 67 -17.31 54.06 -2.77
C SER A 67 -17.78 53.75 -4.19
N LEU A 68 -18.48 52.61 -4.37
CA LEU A 68 -19.70 52.31 -5.17
C LEU A 68 -19.71 50.80 -5.59
N PRO A 69 -20.79 50.27 -6.21
CA PRO A 69 -22.01 49.68 -5.64
C PRO A 69 -22.04 48.12 -5.70
N LEU A 70 -23.09 47.51 -5.14
CA LEU A 70 -23.34 46.05 -5.06
C LEU A 70 -23.11 45.33 -6.41
N GLN A 71 -22.12 44.43 -6.43
CA GLN A 71 -21.84 43.50 -7.54
C GLN A 71 -22.39 42.10 -7.22
N PRO A 72 -22.69 41.26 -8.24
CA PRO A 72 -23.16 39.90 -8.06
C PRO A 72 -22.07 39.07 -7.35
N VAL A 73 -22.50 38.18 -6.46
CA VAL A 73 -21.61 37.29 -5.69
C VAL A 73 -20.84 36.39 -6.66
N GLU A 74 -19.57 36.71 -6.92
CA GLU A 74 -18.65 35.80 -7.58
C GLU A 74 -18.43 34.55 -6.70
N PRO A 75 -18.19 33.37 -7.28
CA PRO A 75 -17.90 32.18 -6.51
C PRO A 75 -16.61 32.41 -5.71
N VAL A 76 -16.74 32.53 -4.39
CA VAL A 76 -15.65 32.68 -3.43
C VAL A 76 -14.62 31.59 -3.71
N GLU A 77 -13.40 31.99 -4.12
CA GLU A 77 -12.30 31.05 -4.20
C GLU A 77 -12.15 30.35 -2.84
N PRO A 78 -12.06 29.01 -2.81
CA PRO A 78 -11.92 28.31 -1.53
C PRO A 78 -10.68 28.85 -0.81
N PRO A 79 -10.75 29.07 0.52
CA PRO A 79 -9.62 29.62 1.27
C PRO A 79 -8.36 28.80 1.00
N GLU A 80 -7.18 29.43 1.04
CA GLU A 80 -5.91 28.84 0.59
C GLU A 80 -5.56 27.48 1.26
N ASN A 81 -6.14 27.23 2.45
CA ASN A 81 -6.03 25.99 3.22
C ASN A 81 -6.94 24.83 2.72
N ASP A 82 -7.89 25.12 1.83
CA ASP A 82 -8.81 24.15 1.21
C ASP A 82 -8.33 23.71 -0.19
N ALA A 83 -7.10 24.12 -0.57
CA ALA A 83 -6.50 23.91 -1.89
C ALA A 83 -6.39 22.44 -2.35
N TYR A 84 -6.70 21.47 -1.48
CA TYR A 84 -6.70 20.04 -1.79
C TYR A 84 -8.08 19.38 -1.69
N GLY A 85 -9.14 20.20 -1.64
CA GLY A 85 -10.53 19.76 -1.65
C GLY A 85 -11.09 19.55 -0.26
N VAL A 86 -10.31 19.10 0.72
CA VAL A 86 -10.80 18.85 2.08
C VAL A 86 -10.79 20.15 2.91
N PRO A 87 -11.93 20.59 3.44
CA PRO A 87 -11.99 21.80 4.27
C PRO A 87 -11.06 21.74 5.48
N ALA A 88 -10.33 22.83 5.72
CA ALA A 88 -9.42 22.97 6.84
C ALA A 88 -10.11 22.83 8.20
N SER A 89 -11.42 23.08 8.28
CA SER A 89 -12.25 22.92 9.48
C SER A 89 -12.45 21.47 9.93
N PHE A 90 -12.31 20.47 9.05
CA PHE A 90 -12.68 19.08 9.38
C PHE A 90 -11.68 18.40 10.31
N ALA A 91 -12.05 18.10 11.55
CA ALA A 91 -11.15 17.45 12.48
C ALA A 91 -11.10 15.93 12.24
N PRO A 92 -9.91 15.31 12.25
CA PRO A 92 -9.84 13.84 12.30
C PRO A 92 -10.41 13.35 13.63
N VAL A 93 -10.97 12.14 13.62
CA VAL A 93 -11.31 11.45 14.86
C VAL A 93 -10.02 11.11 15.61
N ARG A 94 -10.02 11.30 16.92
CA ARG A 94 -8.87 11.06 17.80
C ARG A 94 -9.19 9.91 18.74
N ALA A 95 -8.22 9.05 18.96
CA ALA A 95 -8.33 8.01 19.98
C ALA A 95 -8.27 8.64 21.39
N PRO A 96 -8.90 8.01 22.40
CA PRO A 96 -8.70 8.38 23.78
C PRO A 96 -7.20 8.38 24.12
N PRO A 97 -6.73 9.23 25.03
CA PRO A 97 -5.33 9.29 25.39
C PRO A 97 -4.91 7.98 26.05
N SER A 98 -4.06 7.19 25.40
CA SER A 98 -3.47 6.00 25.99
C SER A 98 -2.00 6.31 26.34
N ARG A 99 -1.69 6.36 27.64
CA ARG A 99 -0.29 6.47 28.07
C ARG A 99 0.40 5.11 27.94
N SER A 100 0.73 4.75 26.70
CA SER A 100 1.59 3.59 26.39
C SER A 100 3.08 3.96 26.36
N HIS A 101 3.43 5.25 26.37
CA HIS A 101 4.81 5.73 26.24
C HIS A 101 5.28 6.54 27.46
N ASP A 102 6.57 6.41 27.74
CA ASP A 102 7.30 7.28 28.68
C ASP A 102 7.03 8.76 28.33
N ALA A 103 6.72 9.58 29.33
CA ALA A 103 6.51 11.02 29.16
C ALA A 103 7.76 11.73 28.59
N SER A 104 8.93 11.09 28.64
CA SER A 104 10.16 11.56 27.99
C SER A 104 10.24 11.28 26.48
N ASN A 105 9.38 10.42 25.92
CA ASN A 105 9.44 9.96 24.53
C ASN A 105 8.14 10.25 23.76
N ASN A 106 7.95 11.51 23.34
CA ASN A 106 6.82 11.90 22.48
C ASN A 106 6.96 11.42 21.03
N GLN A 107 7.98 10.64 20.66
CA GLN A 107 8.14 10.21 19.25
C GLN A 107 7.06 9.23 18.80
N LYS A 108 6.24 8.71 19.74
CA LYS A 108 5.21 7.68 19.51
C LYS A 108 5.76 6.58 18.61
N ARG A 109 6.95 6.11 18.98
CA ARG A 109 7.78 5.19 18.21
C ARG A 109 8.15 4.01 19.11
N SER A 110 7.96 2.80 18.61
CA SER A 110 8.56 1.59 19.18
C SER A 110 9.94 1.31 18.58
N ASP A 111 10.82 0.67 19.34
CA ASP A 111 12.10 0.13 18.84
C ASP A 111 12.11 -1.41 18.97
N PRO A 112 12.53 -2.18 17.94
CA PRO A 112 12.87 -1.75 16.58
C PRO A 112 11.71 -1.00 15.91
N PHE A 113 12.05 -0.04 15.02
CA PHE A 113 11.05 0.81 14.35
C PHE A 113 9.91 -0.02 13.76
N ALA A 114 8.70 0.22 14.26
CA ALA A 114 7.46 -0.35 13.73
C ALA A 114 6.69 0.69 12.93
N PHE A 115 6.40 0.38 11.68
CA PHE A 115 5.42 1.11 10.88
C PHE A 115 4.01 0.91 11.45
N GLY A 116 3.13 1.91 11.37
CA GLY A 116 1.76 1.85 11.91
C GLY A 116 1.62 2.28 13.37
N SER A 117 2.70 2.59 14.07
CA SER A 117 2.67 2.81 15.53
C SER A 117 2.20 4.21 15.98
N ARG A 118 1.88 5.13 15.06
CA ARG A 118 1.55 6.52 15.41
C ARG A 118 0.06 6.79 15.44
N TYR A 119 -0.57 6.47 16.56
CA TYR A 119 -1.98 6.79 16.80
C TYR A 119 -2.17 8.28 17.11
N LEU A 120 -3.16 8.90 16.47
CA LEU A 120 -3.57 10.27 16.76
C LEU A 120 -4.56 10.27 17.92
N GLU A 121 -4.13 10.83 19.04
CA GLU A 121 -4.86 10.83 20.31
C GLU A 121 -5.38 12.23 20.67
N GLU A 122 -6.27 12.30 21.67
CA GLU A 122 -6.69 13.56 22.27
C GLU A 122 -5.51 14.32 22.87
N GLY A 123 -5.44 15.63 22.62
CA GLY A 123 -4.33 16.48 23.04
C GLY A 123 -3.17 16.58 22.04
N ASP A 124 -3.05 15.65 21.08
CA ASP A 124 -1.97 15.70 20.10
C ASP A 124 -2.05 16.93 19.17
N ASN A 125 -0.89 17.47 18.82
CA ASN A 125 -0.78 18.40 17.71
C ASN A 125 -0.72 17.61 16.38
N ILE A 126 -1.79 17.68 15.58
CA ILE A 126 -1.88 17.02 14.25
C ILE A 126 -0.68 17.31 13.34
N PHE A 127 -0.04 18.48 13.47
CA PHE A 127 1.09 18.89 12.64
C PHE A 127 2.46 18.62 13.26
N GLU A 128 2.52 17.86 14.34
CA GLU A 128 3.78 17.44 14.96
C GLU A 128 4.56 16.49 14.04
N PHE A 129 3.88 15.45 13.54
CA PHE A 129 4.43 14.49 12.59
C PHE A 129 3.91 14.73 11.18
N ASN A 130 4.58 14.14 10.18
CA ASN A 130 4.14 14.19 8.79
C ASN A 130 3.01 13.19 8.49
N ALA A 131 2.82 12.20 9.36
CA ALA A 131 1.86 11.12 9.18
C ALA A 131 1.40 10.58 10.54
N TRP A 132 0.11 10.27 10.60
CA TRP A 132 -0.54 9.51 11.65
C TRP A 132 -1.20 8.28 11.05
N ASP A 133 -1.16 7.18 11.79
CA ASP A 133 -1.66 5.87 11.41
C ASP A 133 -3.03 5.61 12.06
N HIS A 134 -3.81 4.67 11.51
CA HIS A 134 -5.13 4.24 12.00
C HIS A 134 -6.17 5.36 12.16
N VAL A 135 -6.05 6.44 11.38
CA VAL A 135 -6.96 7.58 11.48
C VAL A 135 -8.28 7.28 10.78
N THR A 136 -9.38 7.35 11.52
CA THR A 136 -10.74 7.30 10.96
C THR A 136 -11.24 8.69 10.61
N VAL A 137 -12.15 8.72 9.63
CA VAL A 137 -12.82 9.94 9.19
C VAL A 137 -14.13 10.11 9.93
N ASP A 138 -14.51 11.36 10.20
CA ASP A 138 -15.77 11.68 10.86
C ASP A 138 -16.94 11.75 9.85
N SER A 139 -18.16 11.96 10.36
CA SER A 139 -19.37 12.10 9.54
C SER A 139 -19.30 13.31 8.60
N THR A 140 -18.53 14.35 8.93
CA THR A 140 -18.41 15.55 8.09
C THR A 140 -17.59 15.27 6.84
N TYR A 141 -16.47 14.54 6.99
CA TYR A 141 -15.67 14.10 5.85
C TYR A 141 -16.42 13.09 4.98
N LEU A 142 -17.21 12.19 5.59
CA LEU A 142 -18.06 11.25 4.84
C LEU A 142 -19.09 12.00 3.99
N ALA A 143 -19.83 12.95 4.57
CA ALA A 143 -20.80 13.76 3.85
C ALA A 143 -20.16 14.58 2.72
N PHE A 144 -18.99 15.17 2.98
CA PHE A 144 -18.21 15.88 1.97
C PHE A 144 -17.75 14.96 0.83
N SER A 145 -17.31 13.75 1.14
CA SER A 145 -16.90 12.77 0.14
C SER A 145 -18.07 12.42 -0.79
N GLU A 146 -19.26 12.18 -0.23
CA GLU A 146 -20.48 11.92 -1.02
C GLU A 146 -20.88 13.11 -1.90
N GLU A 147 -20.72 14.34 -1.40
CA GLU A 147 -20.93 15.55 -2.20
C GLU A 147 -19.94 15.61 -3.38
N GLN A 148 -18.66 15.32 -3.15
CA GLN A 148 -17.67 15.28 -4.23
C GLN A 148 -18.01 14.20 -5.26
N TYR A 149 -18.40 13.01 -4.84
CA TYR A 149 -18.81 11.94 -5.76
C TYR A 149 -20.02 12.34 -6.59
N SER A 150 -21.01 13.00 -5.98
CA SER A 150 -22.18 13.53 -6.71
C SER A 150 -21.77 14.53 -7.79
N ARG A 151 -20.89 15.49 -7.47
CA ARG A 151 -20.37 16.46 -8.46
C ARG A 151 -19.59 15.78 -9.58
N GLN A 152 -18.75 14.80 -9.24
CA GLN A 152 -17.97 14.03 -10.22
C GLN A 152 -18.87 13.25 -11.19
N ARG A 153 -19.97 12.66 -10.68
CA ARG A 153 -20.98 11.96 -11.51
C ARG A 153 -21.70 12.88 -12.49
N GLN A 154 -21.92 14.15 -12.12
CA GLN A 154 -22.60 15.13 -12.97
C GLN A 154 -21.73 15.61 -14.15
N GLU A 155 -20.40 15.53 -14.02
CA GLU A 155 -19.45 15.92 -15.07
C GLU A 155 -18.51 14.76 -15.44
N PRO A 156 -19.05 13.67 -16.04
CA PRO A 156 -18.25 12.50 -16.42
C PRO A 156 -17.32 12.80 -17.61
N VAL A 157 -16.43 11.87 -17.93
CA VAL A 157 -15.75 11.88 -19.24
C VAL A 157 -16.77 11.75 -20.37
N SER A 158 -16.45 12.29 -21.55
CA SER A 158 -17.23 12.05 -22.76
C SER A 158 -17.21 10.57 -23.15
N ASP A 159 -18.22 10.11 -23.88
CA ASP A 159 -18.28 8.72 -24.39
C ASP A 159 -17.08 8.38 -25.28
N PHE A 160 -16.69 9.34 -26.12
CA PHE A 160 -15.50 9.24 -26.96
C PHE A 160 -14.24 9.02 -26.12
N ASP A 161 -14.03 9.83 -25.08
CA ASP A 161 -12.86 9.69 -24.22
C ASP A 161 -12.90 8.41 -23.40
N ARG A 162 -14.08 8.01 -22.90
CA ARG A 162 -14.26 6.72 -22.19
C ARG A 162 -13.85 5.54 -23.07
N GLN A 163 -14.29 5.51 -24.32
CA GLN A 163 -13.87 4.48 -25.28
C GLN A 163 -12.37 4.55 -25.52
N ARG A 164 -11.81 5.76 -25.73
CA ARG A 164 -10.39 5.96 -25.97
C ARG A 164 -9.50 5.47 -24.82
N TYR A 165 -9.88 5.72 -23.57
CA TYR A 165 -9.11 5.28 -22.40
C TYR A 165 -9.17 3.76 -22.19
N ASN A 166 -10.28 3.12 -22.56
CA ASN A 166 -10.46 1.67 -22.40
C ASN A 166 -9.97 0.83 -23.58
N ALA A 167 -9.94 1.37 -24.79
CA ALA A 167 -9.57 0.59 -25.98
C ALA A 167 -8.08 0.22 -26.01
N GLN A 168 -7.19 1.12 -25.57
CA GLN A 168 -5.74 0.94 -25.65
C GLN A 168 -5.04 1.47 -24.37
N PRO A 169 -5.35 0.88 -23.20
CA PRO A 169 -4.86 1.36 -21.91
C PRO A 169 -3.32 1.31 -21.77
N GLU A 170 -2.64 0.41 -22.50
CA GLU A 170 -1.19 0.27 -22.52
C GLU A 170 -0.48 1.52 -23.05
N LYS A 171 -1.12 2.25 -23.97
CA LYS A 171 -0.55 3.47 -24.55
C LYS A 171 -0.30 4.54 -23.49
N TRP A 172 -1.20 4.67 -22.53
CA TRP A 172 -1.10 5.66 -21.47
C TRP A 172 0.04 5.33 -20.50
N TRP A 173 0.20 4.05 -20.14
CA TRP A 173 1.34 3.61 -19.34
C TRP A 173 2.67 3.73 -20.08
N ASN A 174 2.71 3.40 -21.38
CA ASN A 174 3.89 3.62 -22.21
C ASN A 174 4.29 5.09 -22.27
N GLN A 175 3.32 5.99 -22.44
CA GLN A 175 3.56 7.42 -22.46
C GLN A 175 4.01 7.94 -21.08
N PHE A 176 3.41 7.42 -20.00
CA PHE A 176 3.79 7.73 -18.64
C PHE A 176 5.26 7.38 -18.38
N TYR A 177 5.69 6.14 -18.65
CA TYR A 177 7.08 5.73 -18.40
C TYR A 177 8.09 6.36 -19.37
N LYS A 178 7.67 6.67 -20.60
CA LYS A 178 8.48 7.47 -21.53
C LYS A 178 8.82 8.85 -20.94
N ASN A 179 7.84 9.48 -20.30
CA ASN A 179 8.01 10.83 -19.74
C ASN A 179 8.72 10.82 -18.38
N ASN A 180 8.39 9.86 -17.52
CA ASN A 180 8.77 9.87 -16.12
C ASN A 180 10.01 9.01 -15.79
N LYS A 181 10.29 7.98 -16.60
CA LYS A 181 11.42 7.05 -16.42
C LYS A 181 11.44 6.46 -14.99
N THR A 182 12.61 6.44 -14.35
CA THR A 182 12.84 5.92 -12.99
C THR A 182 12.62 6.95 -11.88
N ASN A 183 12.27 8.20 -12.21
CA ASN A 183 12.33 9.33 -11.27
C ASN A 183 10.99 9.68 -10.60
N PHE A 184 9.96 8.85 -10.79
CA PHE A 184 8.61 9.17 -10.34
C PHE A 184 8.23 8.44 -9.07
N PHE A 185 8.36 7.11 -9.06
CA PHE A 185 8.08 6.31 -7.88
C PHE A 185 9.35 6.15 -7.04
N LYS A 186 9.21 6.20 -5.72
CA LYS A 186 10.30 5.83 -4.81
C LYS A 186 10.41 4.32 -4.68
N ASN A 187 11.60 3.87 -4.30
CA ASN A 187 11.83 2.49 -3.89
C ASN A 187 10.98 2.12 -2.67
N ARG A 188 10.25 1.00 -2.77
CA ARG A 188 9.31 0.49 -1.75
C ARG A 188 10.03 -0.36 -0.70
N LYS A 189 11.07 0.20 -0.07
CA LYS A 189 11.88 -0.50 0.95
C LYS A 189 11.07 -0.95 2.18
N TRP A 190 9.89 -0.37 2.39
CA TRP A 190 8.98 -0.72 3.48
C TRP A 190 8.17 -2.00 3.23
N LEU A 191 8.15 -2.54 2.00
CA LEU A 191 7.24 -3.63 1.65
C LEU A 191 7.51 -4.90 2.46
N ALA A 192 8.76 -5.19 2.82
CA ALA A 192 9.11 -6.31 3.68
C ALA A 192 8.60 -6.17 5.13
N GLN A 193 8.40 -4.94 5.61
CA GLN A 193 7.79 -4.70 6.92
C GLN A 193 6.29 -5.00 6.90
N GLU A 194 5.64 -4.73 5.76
CA GLU A 194 4.22 -5.02 5.55
C GLU A 194 3.97 -6.49 5.20
N PHE A 195 4.86 -7.10 4.43
CA PHE A 195 4.80 -8.50 4.01
C PHE A 195 6.10 -9.22 4.39
N PRO A 196 6.23 -9.70 5.64
CA PRO A 196 7.45 -10.34 6.15
C PRO A 196 7.91 -11.56 5.34
N ILE A 197 7.02 -12.17 4.55
CA ILE A 197 7.39 -13.27 3.66
C ILE A 197 8.48 -12.87 2.65
N LEU A 198 8.59 -11.58 2.29
CA LEU A 198 9.63 -11.10 1.39
C LEU A 198 11.03 -11.25 1.98
N ASP A 199 11.19 -11.01 3.28
CA ASP A 199 12.45 -11.27 3.99
C ASP A 199 12.70 -12.77 4.12
N HIS A 200 11.65 -13.55 4.39
CA HIS A 200 11.75 -15.00 4.52
C HIS A 200 12.21 -15.69 3.23
N VAL A 201 11.71 -15.28 2.07
CA VAL A 201 12.18 -15.81 0.77
C VAL A 201 13.51 -15.20 0.35
N GLY A 202 13.88 -14.03 0.88
CA GLY A 202 15.15 -13.36 0.60
C GLY A 202 16.34 -13.84 1.45
N ARG A 203 16.13 -14.53 2.57
CA ARG A 203 17.22 -14.96 3.48
C ARG A 203 18.20 -15.95 2.82
N GLU A 204 19.46 -15.95 3.26
CA GLU A 204 20.56 -16.74 2.66
C GLU A 204 20.26 -18.24 2.52
N HIS A 205 19.58 -18.82 3.51
CA HIS A 205 19.12 -20.21 3.50
C HIS A 205 17.59 -20.33 3.30
N GLY A 206 16.97 -19.37 2.61
CA GLY A 206 15.55 -19.37 2.31
C GLY A 206 15.15 -20.49 1.34
N PRO A 207 13.87 -20.85 1.25
CA PRO A 207 13.41 -21.84 0.29
C PRO A 207 13.70 -21.39 -1.15
N PRO A 208 13.86 -22.31 -2.12
CA PRO A 208 13.72 -21.96 -3.52
C PRO A 208 12.36 -21.27 -3.73
N ALA A 209 12.34 -20.12 -4.39
CA ALA A 209 11.10 -19.35 -4.53
C ALA A 209 11.07 -18.61 -5.86
N THR A 210 9.91 -18.64 -6.50
CA THR A 210 9.60 -17.79 -7.66
C THR A 210 8.64 -16.70 -7.23
N LEU A 211 9.07 -15.44 -7.37
CA LEU A 211 8.27 -14.26 -7.08
C LEU A 211 7.89 -13.56 -8.40
N LEU A 212 6.60 -13.34 -8.64
CA LEU A 212 6.09 -12.57 -9.78
C LEU A 212 5.60 -11.20 -9.30
N GLU A 213 6.25 -10.11 -9.71
CA GLU A 213 5.69 -8.75 -9.57
C GLU A 213 4.87 -8.42 -10.82
N VAL A 214 3.57 -8.21 -10.63
CA VAL A 214 2.65 -7.74 -11.69
C VAL A 214 2.56 -6.23 -11.61
N GLY A 215 2.77 -5.55 -12.75
CA GLY A 215 2.86 -4.09 -12.82
C GLY A 215 4.12 -3.54 -12.14
N ALA A 216 5.28 -4.14 -12.46
CA ALA A 216 6.56 -3.83 -11.83
C ALA A 216 7.09 -2.41 -12.09
N GLY A 217 6.55 -1.71 -13.09
CA GLY A 217 6.94 -0.36 -13.44
C GLY A 217 8.43 -0.23 -13.75
N ALA A 218 9.10 0.71 -13.10
CA ALA A 218 10.55 0.88 -13.25
C ALA A 218 11.37 -0.02 -12.30
N GLY A 219 10.77 -1.02 -11.66
CA GLY A 219 11.44 -1.96 -10.75
C GLY A 219 11.63 -1.43 -9.32
N ASN A 220 10.84 -0.43 -8.91
CA ASN A 220 10.94 0.18 -7.58
C ASN A 220 10.58 -0.76 -6.42
N THR A 221 10.07 -1.96 -6.70
CA THR A 221 9.88 -3.04 -5.72
C THR A 221 10.85 -4.18 -5.98
N ALA A 222 10.92 -4.69 -7.22
CA ALA A 222 11.83 -5.77 -7.61
C ALA A 222 13.29 -5.53 -7.22
N PHE A 223 13.87 -4.34 -7.51
CA PHE A 223 15.27 -4.09 -7.20
C PHE A 223 15.55 -3.98 -5.70
N PRO A 224 14.73 -3.30 -4.88
CA PRO A 224 14.89 -3.37 -3.43
C PRO A 224 14.84 -4.80 -2.85
N ILE A 225 13.94 -5.66 -3.34
CA ILE A 225 13.89 -7.07 -2.92
C ILE A 225 15.18 -7.79 -3.34
N LEU A 226 15.61 -7.60 -4.59
CA LEU A 226 16.83 -8.21 -5.10
C LEU A 226 18.07 -7.78 -4.32
N GLN A 227 18.18 -6.49 -3.97
CA GLN A 227 19.30 -5.94 -3.19
C GLN A 227 19.33 -6.45 -1.75
N ALA A 228 18.15 -6.64 -1.13
CA ALA A 228 18.06 -7.16 0.23
C ALA A 228 18.28 -8.68 0.29
N SER A 229 17.96 -9.39 -0.79
CA SER A 229 18.05 -10.84 -0.86
C SER A 229 19.50 -11.36 -0.83
N ARG A 230 19.73 -12.37 0.01
CA ARG A 230 20.91 -13.24 0.00
C ARG A 230 20.59 -14.64 -0.55
N ASN A 231 19.33 -14.93 -0.84
CA ASN A 231 18.89 -16.21 -1.39
C ASN A 231 19.27 -16.33 -2.87
N LYS A 232 20.25 -17.18 -3.17
CA LYS A 232 20.67 -17.45 -4.55
C LYS A 232 19.67 -18.27 -5.37
N ARG A 233 18.63 -18.80 -4.73
CA ARG A 233 17.53 -19.58 -5.34
C ARG A 233 16.22 -18.79 -5.43
N LEU A 234 16.22 -17.50 -5.07
CA LEU A 234 15.09 -16.61 -5.34
C LEU A 234 15.17 -16.11 -6.78
N LYS A 235 14.09 -16.31 -7.53
CA LYS A 235 13.92 -15.77 -8.89
C LYS A 235 12.78 -14.77 -8.91
N ILE A 236 13.03 -13.56 -9.39
CA ILE A 236 12.03 -12.51 -9.55
C ILE A 236 11.63 -12.40 -11.03
N HIS A 237 10.34 -12.51 -11.33
CA HIS A 237 9.74 -12.15 -12.61
C HIS A 237 9.05 -10.79 -12.44
N ALA A 238 9.57 -9.75 -13.06
CA ALA A 238 9.09 -8.37 -12.97
C ALA A 238 8.33 -8.01 -14.26
N CYS A 239 7.02 -8.24 -14.25
CA CYS A 239 6.17 -8.08 -15.42
C CYS A 239 5.43 -6.74 -15.38
N ASP A 240 5.31 -6.08 -16.52
CA ASP A 240 4.52 -4.85 -16.64
C ASP A 240 3.77 -4.80 -17.98
N PHE A 241 2.61 -4.15 -17.99
CA PHE A 241 1.83 -3.96 -19.20
C PHE A 241 2.52 -2.99 -20.19
N SER A 242 3.36 -2.10 -19.66
CA SER A 242 4.14 -1.15 -20.45
C SER A 242 5.48 -1.74 -20.90
N LYS A 243 5.68 -1.83 -22.21
CA LYS A 243 7.00 -2.10 -22.79
C LYS A 243 8.06 -1.08 -22.38
N LYS A 244 7.67 0.17 -22.13
CA LYS A 244 8.60 1.21 -21.65
C LYS A 244 9.03 1.00 -20.21
N ALA A 245 8.14 0.51 -19.34
CA ALA A 245 8.50 0.08 -18.00
C ALA A 245 9.52 -1.07 -18.03
N VAL A 246 9.25 -2.10 -18.82
CA VAL A 246 10.13 -3.27 -18.99
C VAL A 246 11.50 -2.89 -19.54
N GLU A 247 11.56 -1.99 -20.53
CA GLU A 247 12.82 -1.44 -21.04
C GLU A 247 13.65 -0.78 -19.93
N LEU A 248 13.02 -0.05 -18.99
CA LEU A 248 13.72 0.59 -17.88
C LEU A 248 14.31 -0.45 -16.90
N ILE A 249 13.55 -1.50 -16.57
CA ILE A 249 14.02 -2.58 -15.70
C ILE A 249 15.21 -3.30 -16.34
N ARG A 250 15.10 -3.70 -17.62
CA ARG A 250 16.19 -4.38 -18.34
C ARG A 250 17.45 -3.53 -18.52
N SER A 251 17.30 -2.19 -18.45
CA SER A 251 18.42 -1.25 -18.55
C SER A 251 19.04 -0.89 -17.20
N HIS A 252 18.50 -1.41 -16.09
CA HIS A 252 18.98 -1.12 -14.75
C HIS A 252 20.31 -1.85 -14.48
N GLU A 253 21.24 -1.22 -13.76
CA GLU A 253 22.59 -1.76 -13.51
C GLU A 253 22.60 -3.08 -12.72
N LEU A 254 21.55 -3.32 -11.92
CA LEU A 254 21.36 -4.54 -11.13
C LEU A 254 20.59 -5.63 -11.88
N TYR A 255 20.24 -5.43 -13.15
CA TYR A 255 19.54 -6.43 -13.93
C TYR A 255 20.48 -7.60 -14.25
N ASP A 256 20.24 -8.73 -13.61
CA ASP A 256 20.93 -9.98 -13.85
C ASP A 256 19.89 -11.07 -14.21
N PRO A 257 19.86 -11.56 -15.46
CA PRO A 257 18.97 -12.63 -15.90
C PRO A 257 19.02 -13.91 -15.08
N GLN A 258 20.03 -14.10 -14.22
CA GLN A 258 20.04 -15.20 -13.26
C GLN A 258 18.99 -15.00 -12.17
N PHE A 259 18.86 -13.79 -11.61
CA PHE A 259 18.03 -13.51 -10.44
C PHE A 259 16.73 -12.75 -10.75
N ILE A 260 16.69 -12.00 -11.84
CA ILE A 260 15.53 -11.22 -12.26
C ILE A 260 15.29 -11.39 -13.76
N GLN A 261 14.02 -11.48 -14.16
CA GLN A 261 13.59 -11.45 -15.56
C GLN A 261 12.46 -10.45 -15.67
N ALA A 262 12.47 -9.60 -16.71
CA ALA A 262 11.41 -8.61 -16.90
C ALA A 262 10.77 -8.77 -18.26
N ASP A 263 9.44 -8.80 -18.32
CA ASP A 263 8.68 -9.07 -19.55
C ASP A 263 7.41 -8.25 -19.63
N VAL A 264 6.98 -7.99 -20.86
CA VAL A 264 5.68 -7.36 -21.11
C VAL A 264 4.59 -8.41 -20.89
N TRP A 265 3.67 -8.12 -19.99
CA TRP A 265 2.54 -9.00 -19.74
C TRP A 265 1.31 -8.22 -19.30
N ASP A 266 0.17 -8.54 -19.94
CA ASP A 266 -1.15 -8.10 -19.49
C ASP A 266 -1.76 -9.20 -18.63
N VAL A 267 -1.84 -8.95 -17.32
CA VAL A 267 -2.45 -9.89 -16.37
C VAL A 267 -3.88 -10.25 -16.74
N SER A 268 -4.59 -9.38 -17.46
CA SER A 268 -5.97 -9.58 -17.89
C SER A 268 -6.13 -10.11 -19.31
N ALA A 269 -5.04 -10.49 -19.99
CA ALA A 269 -5.12 -11.06 -21.33
C ALA A 269 -5.90 -12.37 -21.33
N SER A 270 -6.73 -12.57 -22.35
CA SER A 270 -7.34 -13.87 -22.63
C SER A 270 -6.25 -14.92 -22.84
N PRO A 271 -6.45 -16.17 -22.40
CA PRO A 271 -5.52 -17.25 -22.69
C PRO A 271 -5.28 -17.36 -24.20
N ASP A 272 -4.02 -17.56 -24.58
CA ASP A 272 -3.61 -17.73 -25.97
C ASP A 272 -3.24 -19.21 -26.21
N PRO A 273 -4.11 -19.99 -26.88
CA PRO A 273 -3.83 -21.40 -27.17
C PRO A 273 -2.65 -21.62 -28.11
N SER A 274 -2.22 -20.58 -28.84
CA SER A 274 -1.04 -20.64 -29.71
C SER A 274 0.27 -20.41 -28.95
N SER A 275 0.19 -19.86 -27.73
CA SER A 275 1.34 -19.71 -26.84
C SER A 275 1.64 -21.02 -26.11
N PRO A 276 2.91 -21.46 -26.03
CA PRO A 276 3.28 -22.71 -25.35
C PRO A 276 2.92 -22.77 -23.87
N ASN A 277 2.74 -21.61 -23.21
CA ASN A 277 2.33 -21.50 -21.81
C ASN A 277 0.93 -20.86 -21.64
N GLY A 278 0.09 -20.88 -22.68
CA GLY A 278 -1.29 -20.40 -22.60
C GLY A 278 -1.43 -18.91 -22.27
N GLY A 279 -0.47 -18.08 -22.69
CA GLY A 279 -0.46 -16.62 -22.51
C GLY A 279 0.05 -16.14 -21.14
N LEU A 280 0.65 -17.02 -20.34
CA LEU A 280 1.34 -16.64 -19.09
C LEU A 280 2.66 -15.89 -19.38
N PRO A 281 3.27 -15.22 -18.38
CA PRO A 281 4.54 -14.53 -18.60
C PRO A 281 5.63 -15.45 -19.15
N PRO A 282 6.51 -14.97 -20.03
CA PRO A 282 7.64 -15.76 -20.53
C PRO A 282 8.44 -16.43 -19.40
N GLY A 283 8.76 -17.71 -19.57
CA GLY A 283 9.50 -18.50 -18.58
C GLY A 283 8.68 -18.92 -17.35
N LEU A 284 7.38 -18.62 -17.29
CA LEU A 284 6.46 -19.12 -16.28
C LEU A 284 5.42 -20.05 -16.90
N GLU A 285 5.03 -21.07 -16.14
CA GLU A 285 3.99 -22.05 -16.48
C GLU A 285 2.93 -22.07 -15.39
N GLU A 286 1.87 -22.85 -15.60
CA GLU A 286 0.84 -23.03 -14.57
C GLU A 286 1.43 -23.67 -13.31
N GLY A 287 1.05 -23.15 -12.14
CA GLY A 287 1.50 -23.72 -10.87
C GLY A 287 3.01 -23.57 -10.60
N THR A 288 3.66 -22.50 -11.08
CA THR A 288 5.12 -22.33 -10.93
C THR A 288 5.52 -21.19 -9.98
N VAL A 289 4.61 -20.28 -9.65
CA VAL A 289 4.90 -19.10 -8.81
C VAL A 289 4.50 -19.36 -7.36
N ASP A 290 5.37 -18.99 -6.43
CA ASP A 290 5.12 -19.09 -4.99
C ASP A 290 4.44 -17.82 -4.45
N VAL A 291 4.89 -16.65 -4.90
CA VAL A 291 4.41 -15.35 -4.43
C VAL A 291 4.14 -14.42 -5.61
N VAL A 292 2.94 -13.87 -5.69
CA VAL A 292 2.56 -12.81 -6.63
C VAL A 292 2.47 -11.48 -5.88
N LEU A 293 3.20 -10.46 -6.32
CA LEU A 293 3.07 -9.09 -5.83
C LEU A 293 2.13 -8.29 -6.74
N MET A 294 1.10 -7.68 -6.16
CA MET A 294 0.18 -6.76 -6.85
C MET A 294 0.04 -5.48 -6.03
N ILE A 295 0.90 -4.50 -6.32
CA ILE A 295 1.01 -3.24 -5.55
C ILE A 295 0.65 -2.04 -6.44
N PHE A 296 -0.56 -1.48 -6.25
CA PHE A 296 -1.13 -0.37 -7.03
C PHE A 296 -1.33 -0.68 -8.51
N ILE A 297 -1.78 -1.89 -8.83
CA ILE A 297 -1.92 -2.36 -10.22
C ILE A 297 -3.33 -2.85 -10.54
N PHE A 298 -4.04 -3.41 -9.55
CA PHE A 298 -5.36 -3.98 -9.78
C PHE A 298 -6.39 -2.87 -9.99
N SER A 299 -6.21 -1.73 -9.34
CA SER A 299 -6.98 -0.52 -9.59
C SER A 299 -6.79 0.07 -10.99
N ALA A 300 -5.69 -0.26 -11.69
CA ALA A 300 -5.48 0.24 -13.05
C ALA A 300 -6.29 -0.54 -14.11
N LEU A 301 -6.86 -1.69 -13.72
CA LEU A 301 -7.72 -2.51 -14.55
C LEU A 301 -9.14 -1.95 -14.59
N SER A 302 -9.82 -2.14 -15.72
CA SER A 302 -11.28 -1.96 -15.80
C SER A 302 -11.97 -3.05 -14.97
N PRO A 303 -13.16 -2.79 -14.39
CA PRO A 303 -13.95 -3.83 -13.72
C PRO A 303 -14.14 -5.10 -14.54
N THR A 304 -14.32 -4.96 -15.86
CA THR A 304 -14.47 -6.07 -16.81
C THR A 304 -13.22 -6.94 -16.98
N GLN A 305 -12.06 -6.49 -16.50
CA GLN A 305 -10.78 -7.19 -16.63
C GLN A 305 -10.41 -8.01 -15.38
N TRP A 306 -11.09 -7.78 -14.26
CA TRP A 306 -10.72 -8.38 -12.97
C TRP A 306 -10.86 -9.89 -12.95
N ASP A 307 -11.97 -10.45 -13.45
CA ASP A 307 -12.19 -11.89 -13.45
C ASP A 307 -11.10 -12.63 -14.24
N GLN A 308 -10.69 -12.09 -15.40
CA GLN A 308 -9.61 -12.67 -16.19
C GLN A 308 -8.25 -12.52 -15.49
N ALA A 309 -7.99 -11.38 -14.85
CA ALA A 309 -6.78 -11.17 -14.09
C ALA A 309 -6.66 -12.16 -12.92
N VAL A 310 -7.73 -12.36 -12.15
CA VAL A 310 -7.79 -13.34 -11.05
C VAL A 310 -7.57 -14.76 -11.57
N ARG A 311 -8.16 -15.14 -12.73
CA ARG A 311 -7.90 -16.43 -13.38
C ARG A 311 -6.44 -16.63 -13.78
N ASN A 312 -5.79 -15.64 -14.37
CA ASN A 312 -4.40 -15.76 -14.76
C ASN A 312 -3.45 -15.83 -13.55
N VAL A 313 -3.73 -15.05 -12.49
CA VAL A 313 -3.02 -15.16 -11.21
C VAL A 313 -3.22 -16.53 -10.57
N TRP A 314 -4.45 -17.06 -10.60
CA TRP A 314 -4.74 -18.42 -10.13
C TRP A 314 -3.96 -19.49 -10.90
N ARG A 315 -3.91 -19.38 -12.23
CA ARG A 315 -3.20 -20.32 -13.09
C ARG A 315 -1.71 -20.36 -12.78
N VAL A 316 -1.06 -19.21 -12.66
CA VAL A 316 0.40 -19.13 -12.47
C VAL A 316 0.84 -19.57 -11.06
N LEU A 317 -0.01 -19.38 -10.05
CA LEU A 317 0.29 -19.74 -8.66
C LEU A 317 0.31 -21.25 -8.43
N LYS A 318 1.32 -21.73 -7.70
CA LYS A 318 1.33 -23.06 -7.06
C LYS A 318 0.12 -23.20 -6.13
N PRO A 319 -0.43 -24.41 -5.95
CA PRO A 319 -1.31 -24.69 -4.80
C PRO A 319 -0.61 -24.27 -3.50
N GLY A 320 -1.27 -23.55 -2.60
CA GLY A 320 -0.64 -22.98 -1.40
C GLY A 320 0.14 -21.68 -1.61
N GLY A 321 0.41 -21.28 -2.87
CA GLY A 321 1.01 -19.99 -3.20
C GLY A 321 0.06 -18.82 -2.91
N GLN A 322 0.60 -17.61 -2.90
CA GLN A 322 -0.11 -16.43 -2.38
C GLN A 322 0.08 -15.16 -3.21
N VAL A 323 -0.89 -14.26 -3.08
CA VAL A 323 -0.87 -12.89 -3.60
C VAL A 323 -0.69 -11.93 -2.44
N LEU A 324 0.30 -11.06 -2.52
CA LEU A 324 0.46 -9.91 -1.62
C LEU A 324 -0.09 -8.69 -2.34
N PHE A 325 -1.15 -8.13 -1.77
CA PHE A 325 -1.98 -7.14 -2.44
C PHE A 325 -1.96 -5.82 -1.67
N ARG A 326 -1.80 -4.71 -2.40
CA ARG A 326 -2.02 -3.37 -1.86
C ARG A 326 -2.55 -2.44 -2.94
N ASP A 327 -3.69 -1.79 -2.71
CA ASP A 327 -4.27 -0.88 -3.70
C ASP A 327 -5.12 0.23 -3.06
N TYR A 328 -5.74 1.11 -3.87
CA TYR A 328 -6.52 2.25 -3.37
C TYR A 328 -7.88 1.82 -2.81
N GLY A 329 -8.22 2.37 -1.63
CA GLY A 329 -9.53 2.19 -1.01
C GLY A 329 -10.47 3.37 -1.24
N ARG A 330 -11.78 3.12 -1.25
CA ARG A 330 -12.83 4.14 -1.33
C ARG A 330 -12.66 5.18 -0.21
N GLY A 331 -12.86 6.45 -0.54
CA GLY A 331 -12.68 7.57 0.40
C GLY A 331 -11.25 8.12 0.47
N ASP A 332 -10.29 7.55 -0.26
CA ASP A 332 -8.95 8.13 -0.39
C ASP A 332 -9.04 9.56 -0.94
N LEU A 333 -8.20 10.46 -0.43
CA LEU A 333 -8.13 11.84 -0.90
C LEU A 333 -7.99 11.93 -2.43
N ALA A 334 -7.25 11.01 -3.06
CA ALA A 334 -7.09 11.02 -4.51
C ALA A 334 -8.43 10.82 -5.25
N GLN A 335 -9.34 10.02 -4.69
CA GLN A 335 -10.70 9.83 -5.20
C GLN A 335 -11.54 11.09 -5.01
N VAL A 336 -11.58 11.57 -3.76
CA VAL A 336 -12.46 12.67 -3.34
C VAL A 336 -12.14 13.96 -4.10
N ARG A 337 -10.88 14.18 -4.49
CA ARG A 337 -10.46 15.40 -5.19
C ARG A 337 -10.48 15.33 -6.73
N PHE A 338 -11.03 14.26 -7.33
CA PHE A 338 -11.08 14.21 -8.79
C PHE A 338 -11.83 15.42 -9.34
N LYS A 339 -11.19 16.09 -10.30
CA LYS A 339 -11.79 17.20 -11.03
C LYS A 339 -12.81 16.66 -12.03
N LYS A 340 -13.65 17.56 -12.55
CA LYS A 340 -14.57 17.27 -13.63
C LYS A 340 -13.92 16.65 -14.87
N GLY A 341 -14.70 15.86 -15.61
CA GLY A 341 -14.24 15.16 -16.81
C GLY A 341 -13.24 14.05 -16.49
N ARG A 342 -13.36 13.41 -15.33
CA ARG A 342 -12.46 12.31 -14.90
C ARG A 342 -13.21 11.06 -14.45
N TYR A 343 -14.46 11.20 -14.04
CA TYR A 343 -15.33 10.09 -13.68
C TYR A 343 -15.66 9.26 -14.92
N MET A 344 -15.41 7.95 -14.88
CA MET A 344 -15.75 7.01 -15.95
C MET A 344 -16.93 6.12 -15.58
N GLN A 345 -16.92 5.57 -14.36
CA GLN A 345 -17.96 4.75 -13.74
C GLN A 345 -17.82 4.89 -12.22
N GLU A 346 -18.78 4.39 -11.44
CA GLU A 346 -18.69 4.40 -9.97
C GLU A 346 -17.34 3.83 -9.52
N ASN A 347 -16.66 4.59 -8.64
CA ASN A 347 -15.30 4.32 -8.16
C ASN A 347 -14.19 4.21 -9.24
N PHE A 348 -14.50 4.38 -10.53
CA PHE A 348 -13.55 4.24 -11.64
C PHE A 348 -13.31 5.55 -12.38
N TYR A 349 -12.04 5.96 -12.44
CA TYR A 349 -11.63 7.27 -12.90
C TYR A 349 -10.44 7.20 -13.85
N VAL A 350 -10.31 8.23 -14.68
CA VAL A 350 -9.09 8.48 -15.45
C VAL A 350 -8.27 9.59 -14.79
N ARG A 351 -6.95 9.42 -14.75
CA ARG A 351 -5.98 10.39 -14.22
C ARG A 351 -5.61 11.43 -15.28
N GLY A 352 -4.89 12.47 -14.85
CA GLY A 352 -4.41 13.55 -15.72
C GLY A 352 -3.51 13.09 -16.87
N ASP A 353 -2.81 11.97 -16.70
CA ASP A 353 -1.93 11.35 -17.69
C ASP A 353 -2.64 10.31 -18.58
N GLY A 354 -3.96 10.13 -18.41
CA GLY A 354 -4.77 9.17 -19.15
C GLY A 354 -4.74 7.75 -18.61
N THR A 355 -3.94 7.47 -17.57
CA THR A 355 -3.99 6.17 -16.88
C THR A 355 -5.27 6.06 -16.05
N ARG A 356 -5.74 4.83 -15.82
CA ARG A 356 -7.00 4.56 -15.12
C ARG A 356 -6.73 4.22 -13.65
N VAL A 357 -7.72 4.42 -12.80
CA VAL A 357 -7.67 4.04 -11.38
C VAL A 357 -9.07 3.74 -10.86
N TYR A 358 -9.18 2.65 -10.11
CA TYR A 358 -10.35 2.24 -9.35
C TYR A 358 -10.09 2.42 -7.84
N PHE A 359 -11.14 2.67 -7.05
CA PHE A 359 -11.07 2.76 -5.59
C PHE A 359 -11.99 1.71 -4.96
N PHE A 360 -11.38 0.69 -4.38
CA PHE A 360 -12.11 -0.49 -3.92
C PHE A 360 -12.77 -0.28 -2.57
N GLU A 361 -13.92 -0.90 -2.38
CA GLU A 361 -14.41 -1.22 -1.05
C GLU A 361 -13.81 -2.55 -0.59
N GLN A 362 -13.61 -2.71 0.73
CA GLN A 362 -13.06 -3.96 1.27
C GLN A 362 -13.91 -5.17 0.89
N ALA A 363 -15.22 -5.11 1.14
CA ALA A 363 -16.15 -6.21 0.87
C ALA A 363 -16.25 -6.54 -0.63
N GLU A 364 -16.04 -5.56 -1.51
CA GLU A 364 -15.96 -5.80 -2.95
C GLU A 364 -14.71 -6.61 -3.29
N LEU A 365 -13.56 -6.23 -2.75
CA LEU A 365 -12.32 -6.96 -2.99
C LEU A 365 -12.40 -8.40 -2.45
N GLU A 366 -12.99 -8.61 -1.27
CA GLU A 366 -13.28 -9.94 -0.74
C GLU A 366 -14.11 -10.77 -1.72
N ARG A 367 -15.19 -10.21 -2.29
CA ARG A 367 -16.03 -10.91 -3.28
C ARG A 367 -15.34 -11.18 -4.61
N ILE A 368 -14.44 -10.30 -5.05
CA ILE A 368 -13.70 -10.48 -6.31
C ILE A 368 -12.73 -11.66 -6.18
N TRP A 369 -12.06 -11.78 -5.05
CA TRP A 369 -10.98 -12.74 -4.83
C TRP A 369 -11.44 -14.06 -4.19
N ALA A 370 -12.43 -14.03 -3.29
CA ALA A 370 -13.07 -15.22 -2.75
C ALA A 370 -14.12 -15.74 -3.75
N ALA A 371 -14.26 -17.07 -3.86
CA ALA A 371 -15.32 -17.64 -4.69
C ALA A 371 -16.72 -17.18 -4.22
N GLY A 372 -17.63 -17.01 -5.19
CA GLY A 372 -19.06 -16.83 -4.91
C GLY A 372 -19.61 -15.41 -5.09
N GLY A 373 -18.77 -14.41 -5.40
CA GLY A 373 -19.26 -13.08 -5.77
C GLY A 373 -19.76 -13.04 -7.22
N HIS A 374 -21.06 -13.28 -7.44
CA HIS A 374 -21.72 -12.77 -8.64
C HIS A 374 -21.58 -11.24 -8.60
N LEU A 375 -20.90 -10.63 -9.59
CA LEU A 375 -21.07 -9.21 -9.85
C LEU A 375 -22.52 -9.09 -10.36
N ASN A 376 -23.48 -8.90 -9.46
CA ASN A 376 -24.79 -8.42 -9.90
C ASN A 376 -24.54 -7.03 -10.48
N ASN A 377 -24.56 -6.98 -11.81
CA ASN A 377 -24.49 -5.76 -12.58
C ASN A 377 -25.84 -5.00 -12.49
N ASN A 378 -26.44 -4.95 -11.29
CA ASN A 378 -27.69 -4.25 -11.03
C ASN A 378 -27.35 -2.83 -10.59
N ASN A 379 -26.98 -2.02 -11.58
CA ASN A 379 -27.28 -0.60 -11.62
C ASN A 379 -27.49 -0.26 -13.10
N ASN A 380 -28.68 -0.62 -13.58
CA ASN A 380 -29.47 0.02 -14.64
C ASN A 380 -30.49 -1.00 -15.15
N ASP A 381 -31.55 -1.23 -14.37
CA ASP A 381 -32.83 -1.68 -14.94
C ASP A 381 -33.46 -0.44 -15.55
N ASP A 382 -33.32 -0.28 -16.86
CA ASP A 382 -34.32 0.23 -17.80
C ASP A 382 -33.72 0.05 -19.21
N ASP A 383 -34.46 -0.62 -20.09
CA ASP A 383 -34.14 -0.94 -21.50
C ASP A 383 -33.44 -2.28 -21.79
N ALA A 384 -34.13 -3.40 -21.53
CA ALA A 384 -33.97 -4.61 -22.35
C ALA A 384 -35.22 -5.51 -22.29
N GLU A 385 -36.34 -5.02 -22.84
CA GLU A 385 -37.44 -5.90 -23.22
C GLU A 385 -37.24 -6.38 -24.67
N VAL A 386 -37.47 -7.68 -24.89
CA VAL A 386 -37.71 -8.37 -26.17
C VAL A 386 -36.46 -8.78 -27.00
N LEU A 387 -36.07 -10.06 -26.88
CA LEU A 387 -36.25 -11.09 -27.92
C LEU A 387 -35.78 -12.46 -27.41
N GLN A 388 -36.74 -13.26 -26.97
CA GLN A 388 -36.56 -14.68 -26.72
C GLN A 388 -37.21 -15.44 -27.88
N SER A 389 -36.40 -15.92 -28.82
CA SER A 389 -36.77 -17.04 -29.70
C SER A 389 -35.53 -17.82 -30.08
N GLY A 390 -35.61 -19.13 -29.86
CA GLY A 390 -34.48 -19.99 -29.56
C GLY A 390 -33.56 -20.37 -30.72
N VAL A 391 -32.37 -20.84 -30.33
CA VAL A 391 -31.66 -21.95 -30.95
C VAL A 391 -30.90 -22.69 -29.84
N ALA A 392 -30.92 -24.01 -29.92
CA ALA A 392 -30.45 -24.99 -28.95
C ALA A 392 -28.92 -25.04 -28.78
N ASP A 393 -28.53 -25.57 -27.61
CA ASP A 393 -27.33 -26.36 -27.33
C ASP A 393 -25.97 -25.83 -27.79
N VAL A 394 -25.35 -25.04 -26.91
CA VAL A 394 -23.89 -25.08 -26.72
C VAL A 394 -23.66 -25.24 -25.22
N GLU A 395 -23.20 -26.42 -24.79
CA GLU A 395 -22.66 -26.65 -23.46
C GLU A 395 -21.50 -25.67 -23.22
N SER A 396 -21.79 -24.51 -22.65
CA SER A 396 -20.75 -23.65 -22.12
C SER A 396 -20.19 -24.37 -20.89
N VAL A 397 -19.01 -24.96 -21.01
CA VAL A 397 -18.19 -25.37 -19.87
C VAL A 397 -17.95 -24.11 -19.03
N GLN A 398 -18.82 -23.87 -18.06
CA GLN A 398 -18.64 -22.83 -17.06
C GLN A 398 -17.46 -23.27 -16.20
N THR A 399 -16.25 -22.90 -16.63
CA THR A 399 -15.05 -23.05 -15.82
C THR A 399 -15.31 -22.34 -14.50
N GLU A 400 -15.33 -23.10 -13.40
CA GLU A 400 -15.60 -22.56 -12.06
C GLU A 400 -14.67 -21.37 -11.79
N LYS A 401 -15.24 -20.28 -11.26
CA LYS A 401 -14.47 -19.08 -10.94
C LYS A 401 -13.43 -19.45 -9.87
N PRO A 402 -12.15 -19.04 -10.02
CA PRO A 402 -11.13 -19.23 -9.01
C PRO A 402 -11.57 -18.74 -7.63
N ALA A 403 -11.14 -19.46 -6.60
CA ALA A 403 -11.57 -19.29 -5.23
C ALA A 403 -10.36 -19.13 -4.30
N PHE A 404 -9.89 -17.91 -4.07
CA PHE A 404 -8.79 -17.71 -3.12
C PHE A 404 -9.31 -17.74 -1.67
N GLU A 405 -8.51 -18.32 -0.78
CA GLU A 405 -8.64 -18.12 0.67
C GLU A 405 -8.20 -16.69 1.00
N VAL A 406 -9.05 -15.94 1.70
CA VAL A 406 -8.68 -14.62 2.22
C VAL A 406 -7.91 -14.83 3.53
N ALA A 407 -6.59 -14.95 3.45
CA ALA A 407 -5.75 -15.14 4.63
C ALA A 407 -5.69 -13.89 5.50
N HIS A 408 -5.67 -12.71 4.87
CA HIS A 408 -5.83 -11.43 5.54
C HIS A 408 -6.43 -10.41 4.58
N ILE A 409 -7.25 -9.50 5.09
CA ILE A 409 -7.63 -8.27 4.40
C ILE A 409 -7.92 -7.17 5.41
N GLY A 410 -7.48 -5.95 5.09
CA GLY A 410 -7.65 -4.80 5.96
C GLY A 410 -7.60 -3.48 5.21
N VAL A 411 -8.07 -2.42 5.88
CA VAL A 411 -8.02 -1.04 5.38
C VAL A 411 -6.95 -0.26 6.15
N ASP A 412 -5.91 0.17 5.45
CA ASP A 412 -4.89 1.07 5.97
C ASP A 412 -5.35 2.52 5.78
N ARG A 413 -5.72 3.16 6.89
CA ARG A 413 -6.15 4.56 6.91
C ARG A 413 -5.09 5.43 7.57
N ARG A 414 -4.69 6.50 6.88
CA ARG A 414 -3.68 7.43 7.40
C ARG A 414 -4.08 8.87 7.21
N LEU A 415 -3.64 9.69 8.15
CA LEU A 415 -3.62 11.13 7.97
C LEU A 415 -2.21 11.56 7.64
N LEU A 416 -1.96 11.89 6.38
CA LEU A 416 -0.76 12.61 5.99
C LEU A 416 -1.00 14.11 6.14
N VAL A 417 0.01 14.85 6.57
CA VAL A 417 -0.12 16.31 6.73
C VAL A 417 0.98 17.05 6.00
N ASN A 418 0.61 18.15 5.36
CA ASN A 418 1.59 19.16 4.95
C ASN A 418 1.72 20.17 6.08
N ARG A 419 2.83 20.11 6.81
CA ARG A 419 3.06 20.96 7.99
C ARG A 419 3.27 22.43 7.64
N GLN A 420 3.83 22.73 6.46
CA GLN A 420 4.07 24.11 6.01
C GLN A 420 2.77 24.81 5.65
N ARG A 421 1.91 24.13 4.87
CA ARG A 421 0.64 24.66 4.38
C ARG A 421 -0.56 24.33 5.27
N ARG A 422 -0.31 23.61 6.37
CA ARG A 422 -1.32 23.11 7.31
C ARG A 422 -2.45 22.31 6.66
N LEU A 423 -2.11 21.46 5.69
CA LEU A 423 -3.07 20.65 4.95
C LEU A 423 -3.18 19.25 5.53
N LYS A 424 -4.39 18.70 5.48
CA LYS A 424 -4.71 17.33 5.87
C LYS A 424 -4.98 16.50 4.62
N MET A 425 -4.48 15.27 4.61
CA MET A 425 -4.63 14.35 3.50
C MET A 425 -5.01 12.97 4.04
N TYR A 426 -6.30 12.68 4.03
CA TYR A 426 -6.84 11.37 4.42
C TYR A 426 -6.56 10.36 3.32
N ARG A 427 -5.74 9.36 3.64
CA ARG A 427 -5.36 8.31 2.71
C ARG A 427 -6.03 7.01 3.12
N CYS A 428 -6.48 6.25 2.12
CA CYS A 428 -7.18 5.00 2.28
C CYS A 428 -6.61 3.99 1.29
N TRP A 429 -6.07 2.90 1.81
CA TRP A 429 -5.56 1.79 1.02
C TRP A 429 -6.14 0.48 1.52
N LEU A 430 -6.30 -0.48 0.62
CA LEU A 430 -6.57 -1.86 0.98
C LEU A 430 -5.27 -2.64 0.97
N GLN A 431 -5.12 -3.53 1.94
CA GLN A 431 -4.02 -4.46 2.03
C GLN A 431 -4.58 -5.86 2.24
N ALA A 432 -4.08 -6.85 1.50
CA ALA A 432 -4.56 -8.22 1.62
C ALA A 432 -3.48 -9.25 1.31
N VAL A 433 -3.71 -10.45 1.83
CA VAL A 433 -3.02 -11.69 1.45
C VAL A 433 -4.09 -12.68 1.00
N PHE A 434 -4.05 -13.05 -0.27
CA PHE A 434 -4.92 -14.08 -0.84
C PHE A 434 -4.11 -15.33 -1.10
N ARG A 435 -4.61 -16.50 -0.68
CA ARG A 435 -3.89 -17.76 -0.81
C ARG A 435 -4.67 -18.71 -1.71
N LYS A 436 -3.98 -19.35 -2.66
CA LYS A 436 -4.54 -20.43 -3.46
C LYS A 436 -4.62 -21.68 -2.57
N PRO A 437 -5.78 -22.34 -2.42
CA PRO A 437 -5.89 -23.58 -1.66
C PRO A 437 -4.89 -24.66 -2.11
N GLY A 438 -4.47 -25.50 -1.17
CA GLY A 438 -3.55 -26.62 -1.40
C GLY A 438 -2.18 -26.48 -0.72
N GLN A 439 -1.28 -27.44 -1.00
CA GLN A 439 0.00 -27.61 -0.28
C GLN A 439 1.21 -27.78 -1.24
N GLY A 440 1.19 -27.12 -2.40
CA GLY A 440 2.23 -27.24 -3.43
C GLY A 440 3.38 -26.21 -3.33
N SER A 441 3.25 -25.17 -2.52
CA SER A 441 4.32 -24.21 -2.24
C SER A 441 4.95 -24.50 -0.88
N GLU A 442 6.28 -24.49 -0.85
CA GLU A 442 7.07 -24.59 0.39
C GLU A 442 7.19 -23.23 1.10
N VAL A 443 6.75 -22.15 0.45
CA VAL A 443 6.77 -20.80 1.02
C VAL A 443 5.57 -20.66 1.97
N PRO A 444 5.79 -20.34 3.26
CA PRO A 444 4.69 -20.19 4.20
C PRO A 444 3.79 -19.02 3.79
N THR A 445 2.49 -19.14 4.07
CA THR A 445 1.56 -18.03 3.86
C THR A 445 1.97 -16.86 4.75
N SER A 446 2.09 -15.67 4.16
CA SER A 446 2.42 -14.46 4.86
C SER A 446 1.31 -14.17 5.85
N THR A 447 1.66 -14.08 7.12
CA THR A 447 0.87 -13.29 8.05
C THR A 447 1.12 -11.83 7.70
N LEU A 448 0.07 -11.00 7.67
CA LEU A 448 0.33 -9.59 7.92
C LEU A 448 0.79 -9.46 9.36
N ARG A 449 1.43 -8.33 9.69
CA ARG A 449 1.65 -8.01 11.09
C ARG A 449 0.28 -7.83 11.75
N GLN A 450 -0.21 -8.89 12.41
CA GLN A 450 -1.36 -8.80 13.30
C GLN A 450 -0.93 -8.02 14.53
N GLU A 451 -1.71 -7.00 14.90
CA GLU A 451 -1.58 -6.34 16.19
C GLU A 451 -1.99 -7.35 17.27
N SER A 452 -1.14 -7.51 18.27
CA SER A 452 -1.48 -8.21 19.51
C SER A 452 -2.52 -7.36 20.26
N GLU A 453 -3.81 -7.56 19.97
CA GLU A 453 -4.92 -7.04 20.79
C GLU A 453 -5.20 -7.91 22.03
N GLU A 454 -4.53 -9.06 22.19
CA GLU A 454 -4.68 -9.95 23.35
C GLU A 454 -3.62 -9.70 24.44
N GLN A 455 -3.61 -8.51 25.05
CA GLN A 455 -3.09 -8.32 26.42
C GLN A 455 -3.92 -7.25 27.12
N GLY A 456 -5.15 -7.62 27.50
CA GLY A 456 -6.04 -6.74 28.26
C GLY A 456 -7.26 -7.41 28.88
N ARG A 457 -7.36 -8.75 28.80
CA ARG A 457 -8.42 -9.52 29.45
C ARG A 457 -7.82 -10.75 30.10
N ASP A 458 -7.09 -10.53 31.18
CA ASP A 458 -6.91 -11.50 32.26
C ASP A 458 -6.45 -10.70 33.48
N GLY A 459 -7.40 -10.39 34.36
CA GLY A 459 -7.17 -9.59 35.54
C GLY A 459 -8.41 -9.07 36.24
N ASP A 460 -9.56 -9.73 36.11
CA ASP A 460 -10.67 -9.55 37.05
C ASP A 460 -10.57 -10.65 38.11
N GLY A 461 -10.01 -10.30 39.25
CA GLY A 461 -9.84 -11.18 40.39
C GLY A 461 -9.22 -10.45 41.58
N ASP A 462 -10.11 -9.98 42.46
CA ASP A 462 -9.91 -9.67 43.87
C ASP A 462 -9.49 -8.25 44.26
N GLY A 463 -10.42 -7.53 44.88
CA GLY A 463 -10.19 -6.19 45.39
C GLY A 463 -11.20 -5.63 46.40
N ASP A 464 -11.95 -6.43 47.16
CA ASP A 464 -12.82 -5.90 48.22
C ASP A 464 -12.51 -6.58 49.56
N GLY A 465 -11.78 -5.86 50.41
CA GLY A 465 -11.54 -6.27 51.80
C GLY A 465 -12.61 -5.75 52.75
N GLU A 466 -12.88 -6.49 53.82
CA GLU A 466 -13.05 -5.91 55.16
C GLU A 466 -13.06 -6.97 56.28
N LEU A 467 -12.31 -6.66 57.34
CA LEU A 467 -12.53 -6.94 58.76
C LEU A 467 -12.37 -8.38 59.31
N GLY A 468 -11.48 -8.50 60.31
CA GLY A 468 -11.74 -9.35 61.47
C GLY A 468 -10.58 -10.20 61.99
N GLN A 469 -9.84 -9.65 62.95
CA GLN A 469 -9.38 -10.28 64.20
C GLN A 469 -8.61 -11.62 64.19
N GLU A 470 -7.40 -11.50 64.76
CA GLU A 470 -6.83 -12.35 65.82
C GLU A 470 -6.38 -13.81 65.58
N GLU A 471 -5.18 -14.04 66.15
CA GLU A 471 -4.63 -15.26 66.72
C GLU A 471 -3.74 -16.23 65.89
N ARG A 472 -2.47 -16.25 66.37
CA ARG A 472 -1.58 -17.41 66.61
C ARG A 472 -0.84 -17.98 65.39
N ALA A 473 0.44 -17.65 65.23
CA ALA A 473 1.61 -18.25 65.88
C ALA A 473 2.24 -19.33 65.00
N GLY A 474 3.49 -19.08 64.57
CA GLY A 474 4.38 -20.11 64.00
C GLY A 474 4.80 -21.14 65.07
N PRO A 475 5.81 -22.02 64.83
CA PRO A 475 7.04 -21.67 64.11
C PRO A 475 7.64 -22.80 63.25
N ALA A 476 8.71 -22.45 62.54
CA ALA A 476 9.80 -23.37 62.22
C ALA A 476 11.07 -22.84 62.90
N ALA A 477 11.73 -23.68 63.71
CA ALA A 477 13.19 -23.71 63.88
C ALA A 477 13.61 -24.92 64.76
N GLU A 478 14.51 -25.69 64.17
CA GLU A 478 15.64 -26.46 64.71
C GLU A 478 15.93 -26.46 66.23
N GLY A 479 16.46 -27.60 66.71
CA GLY A 479 17.50 -27.58 67.76
C GLY A 479 17.40 -28.68 68.83
N ASP A 480 18.23 -29.71 68.66
CA ASP A 480 19.02 -30.46 69.67
C ASP A 480 18.44 -30.82 71.05
N GLY A 481 18.69 -32.08 71.45
CA GLY A 481 18.89 -32.41 72.86
C GLY A 481 18.39 -33.78 73.32
N ASP A 482 19.26 -34.79 73.15
CA ASP A 482 19.68 -35.77 74.17
C ASP A 482 18.65 -36.49 75.08
N GLY A 483 18.78 -37.81 75.20
CA GLY A 483 18.40 -38.50 76.43
C GLY A 483 17.48 -39.73 76.37
N VAL A 484 18.08 -40.92 76.17
CA VAL A 484 17.99 -42.11 77.04
C VAL A 484 16.65 -42.87 77.23
N LYS A 485 16.71 -44.18 76.86
CA LYS A 485 16.11 -45.43 77.44
C LYS A 485 14.67 -45.35 77.98
N VAL A 486 13.75 -46.22 77.56
CA VAL A 486 13.70 -47.69 77.75
C VAL A 486 12.89 -48.33 76.63
#